data_AF-A0A5N5EFJ9-F1
#
_entry.id   AF-A0A5N5EFJ9-F1
#
_cell.length_a   1.000
_cell.length_b   1.000
_cell.length_c   1.000
_cell.angle_alpha   90.00
_cell.angle_beta   90.00
_cell.angle_gamma   90.00
#
_symmetry.space_group_name_H-M   'P 1'
#
loop_
_entity.id
_entity.type
_entity.pdbx_description
1 polymer ?
#
loop_
_entity_poly.entity_id
_entity_poly.type
_entity_poly.pdbx_seq_one_letter_code
_entity_poly.pdbx_strand_id
1 'polypeptide(L)'
;MPTAIATQLAEARTVRRLTNGEFIIAAIEATHDRLNDFIHPGGVVGGRLFKARGVGSTSPSKVPTTPVAYSLRASDFEVLDELKKDFAARSRSQLITAALTAHFQLENEKD
;
A
#
# COMPACT_ATOMS: atom_id res chain seq x y z
N MET A 1 -6.48 7.30 -3.54
CA MET A 1 -5.94 6.00 -4.02
C MET A 1 -6.10 5.96 -5.54
N PRO A 2 -5.20 5.34 -6.33
CA PRO A 2 -5.42 5.18 -7.77
C PRO A 2 -6.76 4.52 -8.06
N THR A 3 -7.50 5.04 -9.05
CA THR A 3 -8.88 4.58 -9.34
C THR A 3 -8.94 3.09 -9.66
N ALA A 4 -7.98 2.54 -10.39
CA ALA A 4 -7.92 1.10 -10.70
C ALA A 4 -7.88 0.23 -9.44
N ILE A 5 -7.02 0.59 -8.47
CA ILE A 5 -6.91 -0.13 -7.19
C ILE A 5 -8.18 0.05 -6.35
N ALA A 6 -8.79 1.23 -6.38
CA ALA A 6 -10.06 1.47 -5.69
C ALA A 6 -11.21 0.62 -6.25
N THR A 7 -11.25 0.42 -7.58
CA THR A 7 -12.23 -0.46 -8.23
C THR A 7 -12.00 -1.92 -7.83
N GLN A 8 -10.77 -2.42 -7.90
CA GLN A 8 -10.43 -3.79 -7.48
C GLN A 8 -10.78 -4.03 -6.00
N LEU A 9 -10.52 -3.06 -5.13
CA LEU A 9 -10.91 -3.13 -3.72
C LEU A 9 -12.43 -3.21 -3.54
N ALA A 10 -13.21 -2.43 -4.29
CA ALA A 10 -14.66 -2.47 -4.23
C ALA A 10 -15.23 -3.83 -4.68
N GLU A 11 -14.67 -4.41 -5.74
CA GLU A 11 -15.02 -5.74 -6.25
C GLU A 11 -14.66 -6.83 -5.22
N ALA A 12 -13.42 -6.86 -4.75
CA ALA A 12 -12.92 -7.87 -3.82
C ALA A 12 -13.69 -7.85 -2.48
N ARG A 13 -14.10 -6.67 -2.01
CA ARG A 13 -14.94 -6.54 -0.81
C ARG A 13 -16.32 -7.14 -0.96
N THR A 14 -16.91 -7.03 -2.14
CA THR A 14 -18.23 -7.61 -2.42
C THR A 14 -18.17 -9.13 -2.39
N VAL A 15 -17.09 -9.71 -2.93
CA VAL A 15 -16.86 -11.16 -2.95
C VAL A 15 -16.57 -11.69 -1.55
N ARG A 16 -15.67 -11.03 -0.79
CA ARG A 16 -15.15 -11.54 0.48
C ARG A 16 -15.90 -11.05 1.72
N ARG A 17 -16.85 -10.12 1.54
CA ARG A 17 -17.65 -9.51 2.62
C ARG A 17 -16.80 -8.85 3.71
N LEU A 18 -15.68 -8.23 3.32
CA LEU A 18 -14.80 -7.47 4.23
C LEU A 18 -15.06 -5.97 4.12
N THR A 19 -14.83 -5.25 5.22
CA THR A 19 -14.72 -3.79 5.21
C THR A 19 -13.43 -3.35 4.52
N ASN A 20 -13.34 -2.06 4.13
CA ASN A 20 -12.08 -1.50 3.61
C ASN A 20 -10.94 -1.66 4.62
N GLY A 21 -11.22 -1.46 5.92
CA GLY A 21 -10.21 -1.56 6.97
C GLY A 21 -9.65 -2.97 7.10
N GLU A 22 -10.51 -3.98 7.21
CA GLU A 22 -10.11 -5.39 7.30
C GLU A 22 -9.31 -5.82 6.06
N PHE A 23 -9.73 -5.40 4.87
CA PHE A 23 -9.01 -5.72 3.64
C PHE A 23 -7.62 -5.07 3.60
N ILE A 24 -7.50 -3.83 4.07
CA ILE A 24 -6.20 -3.13 4.15
C ILE A 24 -5.25 -3.86 5.11
N ILE A 25 -5.73 -4.29 6.28
CA ILE A 25 -4.93 -5.07 7.23
C ILE A 25 -4.45 -6.36 6.56
N ALA A 26 -5.37 -7.15 6.00
CA ALA A 26 -5.05 -8.42 5.36
C ALA A 26 -4.04 -8.25 4.21
N ALA A 27 -4.18 -7.20 3.41
CA ALA A 27 -3.25 -6.90 2.32
C ALA A 27 -1.85 -6.55 2.84
N ILE A 28 -1.75 -5.75 3.92
CA ILE A 28 -0.47 -5.39 4.53
C ILE A 28 0.21 -6.63 5.11
N GLU A 29 -0.51 -7.45 5.87
CA GLU A 29 0.03 -8.67 6.47
C GLU A 29 0.52 -9.66 5.40
N ALA A 30 -0.28 -9.88 4.35
CA ALA A 30 0.04 -10.83 3.28
C ALA A 30 1.21 -10.39 2.38
N THR A 31 1.56 -9.10 2.38
CA THR A 31 2.56 -8.55 1.45
C THR A 31 3.74 -7.88 2.13
N HIS A 32 3.80 -7.91 3.46
CA HIS A 32 4.81 -7.23 4.27
C HIS A 32 6.23 -7.36 3.72
N ASP A 33 6.64 -8.59 3.39
CA ASP A 33 8.00 -8.90 2.91
C ASP A 33 8.33 -8.30 1.53
N ARG A 34 7.32 -8.02 0.71
CA ARG A 34 7.46 -7.42 -0.63
C ARG A 34 7.17 -5.92 -0.63
N LEU A 35 6.64 -5.34 0.45
CA LEU A 35 6.14 -3.95 0.46
C LEU A 35 7.19 -2.93 0.03
N ASN A 36 8.45 -3.15 0.37
CA ASN A 36 9.52 -2.21 0.04
C ASN A 36 9.66 -1.99 -1.48
N ASP A 37 9.51 -3.03 -2.28
CA ASP A 37 9.61 -2.97 -3.76
C ASP A 37 8.44 -2.19 -4.37
N PHE A 38 7.25 -2.30 -3.78
CA PHE A 38 6.05 -1.60 -4.24
C PHE A 38 6.00 -0.14 -3.77
N ILE A 39 6.59 0.18 -2.63
CA ILE A 39 6.72 1.55 -2.14
C ILE A 39 7.79 2.30 -2.94
N HIS A 40 8.89 1.62 -3.28
CA HIS A 40 10.03 2.17 -4.02
C HIS A 40 10.35 1.36 -5.28
N PRO A 41 9.52 1.45 -6.34
CA PRO A 41 9.68 0.63 -7.55
C PRO A 41 10.99 0.89 -8.31
N GLY A 42 11.62 2.05 -8.14
CA GLY A 42 12.94 2.35 -8.68
C GLY A 42 14.11 1.90 -7.78
N GLY A 43 13.82 1.22 -6.67
CA GLY A 43 14.77 0.87 -5.62
C GLY A 43 14.95 1.98 -4.57
N VAL A 44 15.81 1.71 -3.60
CA VAL A 44 16.12 2.60 -2.46
C VAL A 44 17.59 3.00 -2.50
N VAL A 45 17.88 4.28 -2.25
CA VAL A 45 19.23 4.82 -2.03
C VAL A 45 19.35 5.36 -0.61
N GLY A 46 20.54 5.21 -0.01
CA GLY A 46 20.78 5.51 1.41
C GLY A 46 20.49 4.31 2.30
N GLY A 47 20.33 4.53 3.60
CA GLY A 47 20.04 3.50 4.61
C GLY A 47 21.22 3.10 5.49
N ARG A 48 22.46 3.51 5.14
CA ARG A 48 23.65 3.25 5.96
C ARG A 48 24.17 4.50 6.71
N LEU A 49 24.44 5.58 5.97
CA LEU A 49 24.90 6.86 6.54
C LEU A 49 23.86 7.99 6.36
N PHE A 50 23.09 7.93 5.29
CA PHE A 50 22.04 8.89 4.97
C PHE A 50 20.67 8.22 5.06
N LYS A 51 19.62 9.00 5.33
CA LYS A 51 18.24 8.49 5.37
C LYS A 51 17.89 7.82 4.03
N ALA A 52 17.31 6.61 4.11
CA ALA A 52 16.82 5.88 2.95
C ALA A 52 15.74 6.69 2.20
N ARG A 53 15.81 6.69 0.88
CA ARG A 53 14.88 7.39 -0.02
C ARG A 53 14.68 6.58 -1.31
N GLY A 54 13.45 6.55 -1.80
CA GLY A 54 13.14 5.94 -3.09
C GLY A 54 13.86 6.63 -4.24
N VAL A 55 14.35 5.83 -5.18
CA VAL A 55 15.01 6.28 -6.41
C VAL A 55 13.96 6.40 -7.51
N GLY A 56 14.10 7.44 -8.34
CA GLY A 56 13.36 7.52 -9.60
C GLY A 56 11.84 7.54 -9.43
N SER A 57 11.31 8.15 -8.36
CA SER A 57 9.87 8.41 -8.29
C SER A 57 9.53 9.44 -9.36
N THR A 58 9.28 8.99 -10.59
CA THR A 58 8.55 9.77 -11.59
C THR A 58 7.28 10.19 -10.89
N SER A 59 7.08 11.49 -10.68
CA SER A 59 5.82 12.00 -10.15
C SER A 59 4.71 11.30 -10.93
N PRO A 60 3.81 10.52 -10.28
CA PRO A 60 2.87 9.70 -11.00
C PRO A 60 2.10 10.63 -11.94
N SER A 61 2.30 10.44 -13.24
CA SER A 61 1.65 11.18 -14.31
C SER A 61 0.15 11.18 -14.06
N LYS A 62 -0.40 12.28 -13.50
CA LYS A 62 -1.81 12.51 -13.14
C LYS A 62 -2.68 11.23 -13.15
N VAL A 63 -2.31 10.22 -12.34
CA VAL A 63 -3.07 8.98 -12.31
C VAL A 63 -4.41 9.32 -11.67
N PRO A 64 -5.55 8.98 -12.29
CA PRO A 64 -6.85 9.25 -11.69
C PRO A 64 -6.91 8.66 -10.29
N THR A 65 -7.42 9.43 -9.33
CA THR A 65 -7.55 8.99 -7.95
C THR A 65 -8.99 9.05 -7.48
N THR A 66 -9.39 8.02 -6.75
CA THR A 66 -10.68 7.93 -6.08
C THR A 66 -10.45 8.01 -4.56
N PRO A 67 -11.22 8.85 -3.84
CA PRO A 67 -11.24 8.81 -2.37
C PRO A 67 -11.84 7.48 -1.90
N VAL A 68 -11.15 6.81 -0.97
CA VAL A 68 -11.64 5.59 -0.34
C VAL A 68 -11.63 5.83 1.16
N ALA A 69 -12.82 5.87 1.77
CA ALA A 69 -12.95 5.98 3.21
C ALA A 69 -12.73 4.61 3.87
N TYR A 70 -11.95 4.58 4.94
CA TYR A 70 -11.75 3.39 5.75
C TYR A 70 -11.67 3.78 7.22
N SER A 71 -12.08 2.86 8.08
CA SER A 71 -12.03 3.01 9.52
C SER A 71 -11.24 1.84 10.09
N LEU A 72 -10.37 2.14 11.04
CA LEU A 72 -9.54 1.18 11.77
C LEU A 72 -9.56 1.54 13.25
N ARG A 73 -9.10 0.64 14.11
CA ARG A 73 -8.92 0.97 15.53
C ARG A 73 -7.76 1.96 15.67
N ALA A 74 -7.75 2.70 16.78
CA ALA A 74 -6.66 3.64 17.07
C ALA A 74 -5.28 2.96 17.06
N SER A 75 -5.18 1.77 17.68
CA SER A 75 -3.98 0.94 17.67
C SER A 75 -3.50 0.57 16.26
N ASP A 76 -4.42 0.30 15.34
CA ASP A 76 -4.06 -0.08 13.97
C ASP A 76 -3.49 1.14 13.21
N PHE A 77 -3.96 2.34 13.51
CA PHE A 77 -3.38 3.57 12.95
C PHE A 77 -1.96 3.84 13.46
N GLU A 78 -1.64 3.45 14.70
CA GLU A 78 -0.28 3.52 15.26
C GLU A 78 0.65 2.57 14.49
N VAL A 79 0.22 1.32 14.27
CA VAL A 79 0.95 0.34 13.44
C VAL A 79 1.18 0.87 12.03
N LEU A 80 0.16 1.45 11.37
CA LEU A 80 0.33 2.06 10.04
C LEU A 80 1.38 3.20 10.03
N ASP A 81 1.49 3.96 11.12
CA ASP A 81 2.47 5.02 11.24
C ASP A 81 3.88 4.52 11.50
N GLU A 82 4.03 3.42 12.23
CA GLU A 82 5.30 2.71 12.40
C GLU A 82 5.76 2.10 11.08
N LEU A 83 4.92 1.31 10.40
CA LEU A 83 5.22 0.73 9.09
C LEU A 83 5.58 1.82 8.05
N LYS A 84 4.89 2.96 8.06
CA LYS A 84 5.23 4.09 7.20
C LYS A 84 6.65 4.58 7.43
N LYS A 85 7.12 4.61 8.69
CA LYS A 85 8.50 5.00 9.02
C LYS A 85 9.49 3.93 8.56
N ASP A 86 9.20 2.67 8.86
CA ASP A 86 10.09 1.53 8.58
C ASP A 86 10.32 1.35 7.09
N PHE A 87 9.26 1.44 6.29
CA PHE A 87 9.35 1.39 4.83
C PHE A 87 9.65 2.75 4.18
N ALA A 88 9.88 3.80 4.97
CA ALA A 88 10.10 5.17 4.49
C ALA A 88 9.04 5.66 3.46
N ALA A 89 7.78 5.28 3.64
CA ALA A 89 6.68 5.71 2.78
C ALA A 89 6.33 7.19 3.01
N ARG A 90 5.97 7.90 1.94
CA ARG A 90 5.64 9.35 2.00
C ARG A 90 4.34 9.63 2.76
N SER A 91 3.42 8.68 2.79
CA SER A 91 2.12 8.80 3.44
C SER A 91 1.52 7.43 3.70
N ARG A 92 0.56 7.35 4.64
CA ARG A 92 -0.23 6.12 4.87
C ARG A 92 -0.94 5.69 3.58
N SER A 93 -1.42 6.64 2.77
CA SER A 93 -2.06 6.32 1.49
C SER A 93 -1.10 5.67 0.49
N GLN A 94 0.19 6.03 0.48
CA GLN A 94 1.17 5.33 -0.36
C GLN A 94 1.37 3.90 0.13
N LEU A 95 1.62 3.72 1.43
CA LEU A 95 1.77 2.40 2.06
C LEU A 95 0.58 1.48 1.72
N ILE A 96 -0.64 1.96 1.96
CA ILE A 96 -1.87 1.20 1.69
C ILE A 96 -2.01 0.89 0.19
N THR A 97 -1.71 1.84 -0.69
CA THR A 97 -1.78 1.61 -2.14
C THR A 97 -0.76 0.57 -2.58
N ALA A 98 0.46 0.60 -2.04
CA ALA A 98 1.51 -0.38 -2.32
C ALA A 98 1.08 -1.78 -1.87
N ALA A 99 0.57 -1.91 -0.64
CA ALA A 99 0.05 -3.16 -0.10
C ALA A 99 -1.08 -3.76 -0.95
N LEU A 100 -2.08 -2.95 -1.31
CA LEU A 100 -3.19 -3.40 -2.15
C LEU A 100 -2.71 -3.81 -3.55
N THR A 101 -1.81 -3.02 -4.16
CA THR A 101 -1.23 -3.36 -5.46
C THR A 101 -0.50 -4.71 -5.41
N ALA A 102 0.36 -4.90 -4.40
CA ALA A 102 1.09 -6.14 -4.21
C ALA A 102 0.15 -7.32 -3.98
N HIS A 103 -0.91 -7.12 -3.20
CA HIS A 103 -1.88 -8.16 -2.86
C HIS A 103 -2.65 -8.61 -4.09
N PHE A 104 -3.18 -7.68 -4.89
CA PHE A 104 -3.89 -8.02 -6.13
C PHE A 104 -2.96 -8.64 -7.18
N GLN A 105 -1.69 -8.25 -7.25
CA GLN A 105 -0.72 -8.94 -8.11
C GLN A 105 -0.48 -10.38 -7.67
N LEU A 106 -0.29 -10.61 -6.36
CA LEU A 106 -0.09 -11.95 -5.80
C LEU A 106 -1.30 -12.86 -5.98
N GLU A 107 -2.51 -12.31 -6.06
CA GLU A 107 -3.72 -13.06 -6.36
C GLU A 107 -3.79 -13.47 -7.84
N ASN A 108 -3.48 -12.54 -8.75
CA ASN A 108 -3.44 -12.85 -10.19
C ASN A 108 -2.33 -13.84 -10.56
N GLU A 109 -1.27 -13.97 -9.75
CA GLU A 109 -0.20 -14.96 -9.94
C GLU A 109 -0.63 -16.40 -9.56
N LYS A 110 -1.75 -16.56 -8.86
CA LYS A 110 -2.26 -17.87 -8.38
C LYS A 110 -3.35 -18.47 -9.25
N ASP A 111 -3.97 -17.67 -10.11
CA ASP A 111 -4.99 -18.07 -11.09
C ASP A 111 -4.36 -18.48 -12.43
#